data_AF-A0A1M4NB66-F1
#
_entry.id   AF-A0A1M4NB66-F1
#
_cell.length_a   1.000
_cell.length_b   1.000
_cell.length_c   1.000
_cell.angle_alpha   90.00
_cell.angle_beta   90.00
_cell.angle_gamma   90.00
#
_symmetry.space_group_name_H-M   'P 1'
#
loop_
_entity.id
_entity.type
_entity.pdbx_description
1 polymer ?
#
loop_
_entity_poly.entity_id
_entity_poly.type
_entity_poly.pdbx_seq_one_letter_code
_entity_poly.pdbx_strand_id
1 'polypeptide(L)' 'MLSIALPIAKKLGLNKVLITCDKTNLASAGTIKSNGGILENEVCQDGEIVQRYWMEIS' A
#
# COMPACT_ATOMS: atom_id res chain seq x y z
N MET A 1 11.55 0.35 -4.41
CA MET A 1 11.82 0.41 -2.96
C MET A 1 10.82 -0.41 -2.16
N LEU A 2 9.51 -0.31 -2.41
CA LEU A 2 8.49 -1.08 -1.68
C LEU A 2 8.77 -2.59 -1.64
N SER A 3 9.17 -3.19 -2.75
CA SER A 3 9.56 -4.62 -2.85
C SER A 3 10.65 -5.06 -1.86
N ILE A 4 11.51 -4.14 -1.38
CA ILE A 4 12.57 -4.44 -0.41
C ILE A 4 12.02 -4.43 1.02
N ALA A 5 10.98 -3.63 1.29
CA ALA A 5 10.35 -3.55 2.60
C ALA A 5 9.47 -4.76 2.93
N LEU A 6 8.84 -5.38 1.93
CA LEU A 6 7.91 -6.50 2.15
C LEU A 6 8.58 -7.73 2.80
N PRO A 7 9.78 -8.18 2.37
CA PRO A 7 10.50 -9.25 3.06
C PRO A 7 10.86 -8.91 4.51
N ILE A 8 11.07 -7.62 4.83
CA ILE A 8 11.36 -7.18 6.20
C ILE A 8 10.09 -7.25 7.06
N ALA A 9 8.97 -6.74 6.54
CA ALA A 9 7.66 -6.85 7.20
C ALA A 9 7.31 -8.32 7.50
N LYS A 10 7.57 -9.22 6.56
CA LYS A 10 7.41 -10.66 6.77
C LYS A 10 8.30 -11.21 7.90
N LYS A 11 9.58 -10.82 7.95
CA LYS A 11 10.50 -11.21 9.04
C LYS A 11 10.03 -10.72 10.41
N LEU A 12 9.24 -9.65 10.46
CA LEU A 12 8.59 -9.14 11.67
C LEU A 12 7.30 -9.89 12.03
N GLY A 13 6.93 -10.93 11.28
CA GLY A 13 5.74 -11.75 11.53
C GLY A 13 4.44 -11.18 10.95
N LEU A 14 4.53 -10.17 10.07
CA LEU A 14 3.36 -9.64 9.36
C LEU A 14 3.06 -10.53 8.15
N ASN A 15 1.82 -11.01 8.06
CA ASN A 15 1.32 -11.76 6.90
C ASN A 15 0.52 -10.89 5.93
N LYS A 16 0.07 -9.72 6.41
CA LYS A 16 -0.74 -8.78 5.66
C LYS A 16 -0.38 -7.36 6.07
N VAL A 17 -0.27 -6.46 5.10
CA VAL A 17 0.07 -5.04 5.32
C VAL A 17 -0.93 -4.13 4.62
N LEU A 18 -1.23 -3.02 5.28
CA LEU A 18 -1.97 -1.91 4.71
C LEU A 18 -0.99 -0.84 4.26
N ILE A 19 -1.11 -0.39 3.01
CA ILE A 19 -0.30 0.69 2.47
C ILE A 19 -1.24 1.78 1.96
N THR A 20 -0.90 3.03 2.26
CA THR A 20 -1.69 4.18 1.85
C THR A 20 -0.88 5.12 0.98
N CYS A 21 -1.55 5.81 0.05
CA CYS A 21 -0.97 6.93 -0.69
C CYS A 21 -2.06 7.91 -1.11
N ASP A 22 -1.68 9.15 -1.38
CA ASP A 22 -2.60 10.14 -1.94
C ASP A 22 -3.04 9.69 -3.35
N LYS A 23 -4.32 9.90 -3.67
CA LYS A 23 -4.92 9.54 -4.96
C LYS A 23 -4.26 10.27 -6.13
N THR A 24 -3.77 11.48 -5.87
CA THR A 24 -3.04 12.31 -6.84
C THR A 24 -1.63 11.77 -7.11
N ASN A 25 -1.08 10.95 -6.21
CA ASN A 25 0.23 10.33 -6.37
C ASN A 25 0.16 9.03 -7.17
N LEU A 26 -0.03 9.17 -8.48
CA LEU A 26 -0.14 8.05 -9.43
C LEU A 26 1.09 7.13 -9.42
N ALA A 27 2.29 7.68 -9.14
CA ALA A 27 3.53 6.91 -9.09
C ALA A 27 3.56 5.95 -7.90
N SER A 28 3.14 6.41 -6.72
CA SER A 28 2.97 5.57 -5.53
C SER A 28 1.87 4.53 -5.74
N ALA A 29 0.70 4.94 -6.24
CA ALA A 29 -0.40 4.03 -6.53
C ALA A 29 0.00 2.93 -7.53
N GLY A 30 0.76 3.30 -8.58
CA GLY A 30 1.34 2.37 -9.53
C GLY A 30 2.31 1.39 -8.87
N THR A 31 3.24 1.90 -8.05
CA THR A 31 4.21 1.08 -7.31
C THR A 31 3.51 0.05 -6.41
N ILE A 32 2.49 0.47 -5.65
CA ILE A 32 1.74 -0.41 -4.75
C ILE A 32 1.04 -1.52 -5.54
N LYS A 33 0.31 -1.15 -6.61
CA LYS A 33 -0.39 -2.10 -7.48
C LYS A 33 0.57 -3.09 -8.16
N SER A 34 1.72 -2.64 -8.65
CA SER A 34 2.73 -3.51 -9.24
C SER A 34 3.39 -4.48 -8.26
N ASN A 35 3.31 -4.21 -6.95
CA ASN A 35 3.79 -5.13 -5.91
C ASN A 35 2.68 -6.06 -5.37
N GLY A 36 1.47 -6.01 -5.92
CA GLY A 36 0.35 -6.87 -5.51
C GLY A 36 -0.62 -6.22 -4.52
N GLY A 37 -0.51 -4.90 -4.29
CA GLY A 37 -1.49 -4.18 -3.48
C GLY A 37 -2.85 -4.08 -4.16
N ILE A 38 -3.90 -4.42 -3.42
CA ILE A 38 -5.31 -4.41 -3.85
C ILE A 38 -6.00 -3.24 -3.15
N LEU A 39 -6.64 -2.36 -3.93
CA LEU A 39 -7.37 -1.21 -3.40
C LEU A 39 -8.52 -1.68 -2.50
N GLU A 40 -8.49 -1.29 -1.22
CA GLU A 40 -9.57 -1.51 -0.25
C GLU A 40 -10.66 -0.46 -0.43
N ASN A 41 -10.27 0.81 -0.31
CA ASN A 41 -11.15 1.97 -0.32
C ASN A 41 -10.35 3.26 -0.49
N GLU A 42 -11.08 4.36 -0.62
CA GLU A 42 -10.56 5.72 -0.61
C GLU A 42 -11.18 6.46 0.59
N VAL A 43 -10.38 7.25 1.30
CA VAL A 43 -10.82 8.00 2.48
C VAL A 43 -10.45 9.47 2.25
N CYS A 44 -11.39 10.37 2.53
CA CYS A 44 -11.09 11.80 2.54
C CYS A 44 -10.48 12.16 3.90
N GLN A 45 -9.23 12.64 3.89
CA GLN A 45 -8.52 13.09 5.08
C GLN A 45 -8.00 14.51 4.80
N ASP A 46 -8.49 15.47 5.58
CA ASP A 46 -8.06 16.88 5.50
C ASP A 46 -8.21 17.51 4.09
N GLY A 47 -9.21 17.06 3.33
CA GLY A 47 -9.48 17.53 1.96
C GLY A 47 -8.70 16.77 0.86
N GLU A 48 -7.77 15.90 1.24
CA GLU A 48 -7.05 15.02 0.34
C GLU A 48 -7.68 13.63 0.32
N ILE A 49 -7.71 13.00 -0.87
CA ILE A 49 -8.21 11.63 -0.99
C ILE A 49 -7.02 10.67 -0.84
N VAL A 50 -7.04 9.88 0.24
CA VAL A 50 -6.05 8.84 0.51
C VAL A 50 -6.61 7.49 0.04
N GLN A 51 -5.87 6.81 -0.82
CA GLN A 51 -6.16 5.43 -1.24
C GLN A 51 -5.49 4.45 -0.28
N ARG A 52 -6.21 3.39 0.10
CA ARG A 52 -5.71 2.36 1.01
C ARG A 52 -5.68 1.02 0.30
N TYR A 53 -4.57 0.30 0.41
CA TYR A 53 -4.33 -0.95 -0.29
C TYR A 53 -3.95 -2.05 0.68
N TRP A 54 -4.66 -3.18 0.61
CA TRP A 54 -4.26 -4.40 1.29
C TRP A 54 -3.31 -5.21 0.43
N MET A 55 -2.34 -5.85 1.07
CA MET A 55 -1.44 -6.79 0.42
C MET A 55 -1.13 -7.93 1.37
N GLU A 56 -1.31 -9.14 0.88
CA GLU A 56 -0.82 -10.36 1.55
C GLU A 56 0.68 -10.50 1.24
N ILE A 57 1.49 -10.72 2.27
CA ILE A 57 2.93 -10.92 2.17
C ILE A 57 3.27 -12.31 2.72
N SER A 58 3.34 -13.28 1.81
CA SER A 58 3.52 -14.71 2.11
C SER A 58 4.95 -15.18 2.07
#